data_AF-A0A7W1D5S5-F1
#
_entry.id   AF-A0A7W1D5S5-F1
#
_cell.length_a   1.000
_cell.length_b   1.000
_cell.length_c   1.000
_cell.angle_alpha   90.00
_cell.angle_beta   90.00
_cell.angle_gamma   90.00
#
_symmetry.space_group_name_H-M   'P 1'
#
loop_
_entity.id
_entity.type
_entity.pdbx_description
1 polymer ?
#
loop_
_entity_poly.entity_id
_entity_poly.type
_entity_poly.pdbx_seq_one_letter_code
_entity_poly.pdbx_strand_id
1 'polypeptide(L)'
;MTDPAGMLGRLAAGLDGAFAPMGYPAEKRPFAAHVTLARFRGPARLELPDLEPLEPFVLRQIGLYRSRLSCGGARYERLATFPLGRG
;
A
#
# COMPACT_ATOMS: atom_id res chain seq x y z
N MET A 1 5.34 -2.19 -9.85
CA MET A 1 4.53 -3.40 -9.62
C MET A 1 3.44 -3.42 -10.67
N THR A 2 3.39 -4.44 -11.52
CA THR A 2 2.39 -4.53 -12.59
C THR A 2 1.10 -5.13 -12.05
N ASP A 3 -0.02 -4.44 -12.25
CA ASP A 3 -1.38 -4.93 -12.00
C ASP A 3 -2.15 -4.88 -13.33
N PRO A 4 -1.93 -5.87 -14.22
CA PRO A 4 -2.48 -5.82 -15.58
C PRO A 4 -4.01 -5.77 -15.62
N ALA A 5 -4.65 -6.35 -14.61
CA ALA A 5 -6.10 -6.40 -14.49
C ALA A 5 -6.68 -5.15 -13.79
N GLY A 6 -5.86 -4.22 -13.29
CA GLY A 6 -6.29 -3.03 -12.54
C GLY A 6 -7.04 -3.36 -11.24
N MET A 7 -6.86 -4.56 -10.69
CA MET A 7 -7.59 -5.04 -9.52
C MET A 7 -7.26 -4.25 -8.26
N LEU A 8 -5.99 -3.88 -8.06
CA LEU A 8 -5.55 -3.11 -6.91
C LEU A 8 -6.11 -1.70 -6.93
N GLY A 9 -6.16 -1.07 -8.11
CA GLY A 9 -6.78 0.24 -8.30
C GLY A 9 -8.27 0.23 -7.98
N ARG A 10 -9.02 -0.78 -8.46
CA ARG A 10 -10.44 -0.95 -8.15
C ARG A 10 -10.69 -1.20 -6.67
N LEU A 11 -9.86 -2.03 -6.04
CA LEU A 11 -9.92 -2.29 -4.61
C LEU A 11 -9.72 -0.99 -3.80
N ALA A 12 -8.68 -0.22 -4.13
CA ALA A 12 -8.41 1.06 -3.46
C ALA A 12 -9.58 2.04 -3.62
N ALA A 13 -10.10 2.22 -4.84
CA ALA A 13 -11.24 3.11 -5.09
C ALA A 13 -12.52 2.65 -4.36
N GLY A 14 -12.75 1.33 -4.28
CA GLY A 14 -13.87 0.77 -3.52
C GLY A 14 -13.77 1.05 -2.01
N LEU A 15 -12.56 0.95 -1.45
CA LEU A 15 -12.31 1.30 -0.05
C LEU A 15 -12.51 2.79 0.22
N ASP A 16 -11.99 3.67 -0.67
CA ASP A 16 -12.19 5.11 -0.57
C ASP A 16 -13.68 5.49 -0.56
N GLY A 17 -14.48 4.90 -1.46
CA GLY A 17 -15.92 5.12 -1.51
C GLY A 17 -16.65 4.61 -0.26
N ALA A 18 -16.23 3.47 0.29
CA ALA A 18 -16.81 2.91 1.51
C ALA A 18 -16.47 3.72 2.76
N PHE A 19 -15.29 4.34 2.82
CA PHE A 19 -14.83 5.11 3.99
C PHE A 19 -15.20 6.59 3.94
N ALA A 20 -15.46 7.16 2.76
CA ALA A 20 -15.95 8.52 2.59
C ALA A 20 -17.14 8.89 3.51
N PRO A 21 -18.24 8.13 3.59
CA PRO A 21 -19.37 8.45 4.48
C PRO A 21 -19.02 8.33 5.97
N MET A 22 -17.91 7.68 6.32
CA MET A 22 -17.41 7.57 7.70
C MET A 22 -16.46 8.71 8.09
N GLY A 23 -16.26 9.69 7.20
CA GLY A 23 -15.39 10.86 7.44
C GLY A 23 -13.96 10.71 6.93
N TYR A 24 -13.64 9.67 6.15
CA TYR A 24 -12.32 9.49 5.53
C TYR A 24 -12.40 9.83 4.03
N PRO A 25 -12.00 11.04 3.61
CA PRO A 25 -12.12 11.44 2.23
C PRO A 25 -11.23 10.60 1.31
N ALA A 26 -11.70 10.36 0.09
CA ALA A 26 -10.95 9.66 -0.94
C ALA A 26 -9.62 10.37 -1.28
N GLU A 27 -8.60 9.60 -1.66
CA GLU A 27 -7.33 10.16 -2.11
C GLU A 27 -7.52 10.86 -3.46
N LYS A 28 -6.97 12.07 -3.61
CA LYS A 28 -7.09 12.86 -4.84
C LYS A 28 -6.09 12.42 -5.89
N ARG A 29 -4.95 11.88 -5.45
CA ARG A 29 -3.90 11.39 -6.34
C ARG A 29 -4.33 10.06 -6.95
N PRO A 30 -4.04 9.81 -8.24
CA PRO A 30 -4.25 8.50 -8.83
C PRO A 30 -3.54 7.41 -8.02
N PHE A 31 -4.24 6.31 -7.78
CA PHE A 31 -3.65 5.16 -7.11
C PHE A 31 -2.51 4.58 -7.95
N ALA A 32 -1.32 4.53 -7.36
CA ALA A 32 -0.14 3.89 -7.95
C ALA A 32 0.36 2.81 -6.99
N ALA A 33 0.22 1.54 -7.37
CA ALA A 33 0.66 0.43 -6.53
C ALA A 33 2.20 0.41 -6.39
N HIS A 34 2.71 0.66 -5.19
CA HIS A 34 4.14 0.73 -4.91
C HIS A 34 4.46 0.27 -3.48
N VAL A 35 5.74 -0.06 -3.26
CA VAL A 35 6.31 -0.30 -1.93
C VAL A 35 7.37 0.78 -1.72
N THR A 36 7.27 1.50 -0.59
CA THR A 36 8.29 2.50 -0.23
C THR A 36 9.54 1.77 0.24
N LEU A 37 10.65 1.88 -0.49
CA LEU A 37 11.94 1.26 -0.11
C LEU A 37 12.81 2.17 0.76
N ALA A 38 12.79 3.48 0.46
CA ALA A 38 13.60 4.46 1.17
C ALA A 38 12.88 5.81 1.24
N ARG A 39 13.23 6.61 2.25
CA ARG A 39 12.76 7.99 2.41
C ARG A 39 13.92 8.88 2.82
N PHE A 40 14.18 9.92 2.04
CA PHE A 40 15.23 10.90 2.30
C PHE A 40 14.60 12.21 2.84
N ARG A 41 15.30 12.89 3.77
CA ARG A 41 14.85 14.17 4.35
C ARG A 41 15.32 15.41 3.57
N GLY A 42 16.19 15.21 2.58
CA GLY A 42 16.73 16.25 1.69
C GLY A 42 17.23 15.62 0.39
N PRO A 43 17.84 16.39 -0.51
CA PRO A 43 18.43 15.87 -1.73
C PRO A 43 19.41 14.76 -1.41
N ALA A 44 19.22 13.60 -2.03
CA ALA A 44 20.10 12.45 -1.91
C ALA A 44 20.47 11.98 -3.31
N ARG A 45 21.76 11.72 -3.54
CA ARG A 45 22.19 10.99 -4.71
C ARG A 45 22.01 9.51 -4.41
N LEU A 46 21.10 8.87 -5.14
CA LEU A 46 20.84 7.45 -5.03
C LEU A 46 21.41 6.76 -6.25
N GLU A 47 22.37 5.88 -6.04
CA GLU A 47 22.70 4.85 -7.02
C GLU A 47 21.80 3.66 -6.71
N LEU A 48 20.88 3.37 -7.64
CA LEU A 48 20.02 2.21 -7.50
C LEU A 48 20.88 0.97 -7.73
N PRO A 49 20.90 0.00 -6.80
CA PRO A 49 21.50 -1.29 -7.10
C PRO A 49 20.73 -1.95 -8.24
N ASP A 50 21.35 -2.90 -8.94
CA ASP A 50 20.60 -3.79 -9.81
C ASP A 50 19.59 -4.55 -8.95
N LEU A 51 18.32 -4.20 -9.13
CA LEU A 51 17.21 -4.83 -8.43
C LEU A 51 16.73 -6.00 -9.27
N GLU A 52 16.85 -7.20 -8.73
CA GLU A 52 16.21 -8.36 -9.33
C GLU A 52 14.69 -8.15 -9.37
N PRO A 53 14.02 -8.48 -10.49
CA PRO A 53 12.58 -8.42 -10.57
C PRO A 53 11.95 -9.33 -9.51
N LEU A 54 10.96 -8.81 -8.79
CA LEU A 54 10.15 -9.63 -7.89
C LEU A 54 9.35 -10.65 -8.71
N GLU A 55 9.35 -11.90 -8.29
CA GLU A 55 8.48 -12.91 -8.86
C GLU A 55 7.00 -12.53 -8.65
N PRO A 56 6.14 -12.74 -9.66
CA PRO A 56 4.71 -12.56 -9.49
C PRO A 56 4.15 -13.45 -8.38
N PHE A 57 3.27 -12.91 -7.55
CA PHE A 57 2.63 -13.65 -6.47
C PHE A 57 1.12 -13.41 -6.42
N VAL A 58 0.41 -14.35 -5.82
CA VAL A 58 -1.04 -14.24 -5.62
C VAL A 58 -1.33 -13.50 -4.32
N LEU A 59 -2.11 -12.42 -4.41
CA LEU A 59 -2.65 -11.74 -3.24
C LEU A 59 -3.74 -12.59 -2.59
N ARG A 60 -3.50 -13.02 -1.35
CA ARG A 60 -4.43 -13.91 -0.61
C ARG A 60 -5.26 -13.20 0.44
N GLN A 61 -4.87 -12.00 0.84
CA GLN A 61 -5.50 -11.28 1.95
C GLN A 61 -5.13 -9.80 1.93
N ILE A 62 -5.98 -9.01 2.58
CA ILE A 62 -5.76 -7.59 2.91
C ILE A 62 -5.60 -7.48 4.43
N GLY A 63 -4.60 -6.73 4.89
CA GLY A 63 -4.44 -6.42 6.31
C GLY A 63 -4.81 -4.97 6.62
N LEU A 64 -5.56 -4.75 7.70
CA LEU A 64 -5.77 -3.43 8.27
C LEU A 64 -4.71 -3.18 9.36
N TYR A 65 -4.01 -2.06 9.27
CA TYR A 65 -2.93 -1.71 10.18
C TYR A 65 -3.18 -0.38 10.89
N ARG A 66 -2.73 -0.29 12.14
CA ARG A 66 -2.57 0.95 12.89
C ARG A 66 -1.09 1.32 12.93
N SER A 67 -0.78 2.54 12.53
CA SER A 67 0.55 3.12 12.72
C SER A 67 0.59 3.87 14.05
N ARG A 68 1.56 3.55 14.91
CA ARG A 68 1.90 4.32 16.11
C ARG A 68 3.25 5.00 15.90
N LEU A 69 3.23 6.32 15.74
CA LEU A 69 4.44 7.11 15.55
C LEU A 69 5.20 7.28 16.86
N SER A 70 6.52 7.15 16.80
CA SER A 70 7.42 7.40 17.92
C SER A 70 8.68 8.12 17.43
N CYS A 71 9.50 8.62 18.36
CA CYS A 71 10.81 9.18 18.03
C CYS A 71 11.72 8.19 17.28
N GLY A 72 11.56 6.88 17.52
CA GLY A 72 12.29 5.82 16.82
C GLY A 72 11.67 5.37 15.49
N GLY A 73 10.61 6.02 15.02
CA GLY A 73 9.89 5.65 13.80
C GLY A 73 8.48 5.09 14.06
N ALA A 74 7.82 4.66 12.99
CA ALA A 74 6.47 4.10 13.03
C ALA A 74 6.50 2.62 13.42
N ARG A 75 5.69 2.23 14.41
CA ARG A 75 5.39 0.83 14.71
C ARG A 75 4.03 0.48 14.11
N TYR A 76 3.97 -0.62 13.36
CA TYR A 76 2.76 -1.09 12.72
C TYR A 76 2.14 -2.25 13.50
N GLU A 77 0.87 -2.08 13.88
CA GLU A 77 0.07 -3.07 14.58
C GLU A 77 -1.02 -3.57 13.63
N ARG A 78 -1.09 -4.87 13.35
CA ARG A 78 -2.14 -5.44 12.51
C ARG A 78 -3.42 -5.58 13.33
N LEU A 79 -4.47 -4.86 12.94
CA LEU A 79 -5.77 -4.85 13.61
C LEU A 79 -6.69 -5.96 13.10
N ALA A 80 -6.68 -6.21 11.79
CA ALA A 80 -7.55 -7.20 11.16
C ALA A 80 -6.91 -7.75 9.88
N THR A 81 -7.40 -8.92 9.46
CA THR A 81 -7.00 -9.58 8.21
C THR A 81 -8.25 -10.05 7.49
N PHE A 82 -8.35 -9.76 6.20
CA PHE A 82 -9.47 -10.10 5.35
C PHE A 82 -8.98 -11.00 4.22
N PRO A 83 -9.36 -12.29 4.18
CA PRO A 83 -8.97 -13.18 3.10
C PRO A 83 -9.59 -12.70 1.78
N LEU A 84 -8.80 -12.74 0.72
CA LEU A 84 -9.27 -12.61 -0.65
C LEU A 84 -9.53 -14.04 -1.14
N GLY A 85 -10.81 -14.37 -1.33
CA GLY A 85 -11.23 -15.71 -1.70
C GLY A 85 -10.59 -16.19 -3.01
N ARG A 86 -10.56 -17.51 -3.19
CA ARG A 86 -10.47 -18.08 -4.54
C ARG A 86 -11.82 -17.85 -5.20
N GLY A 87 -11.86 -17.03 -6.25
CA GLY A 87 -12.85 -17.22 -7.30
C GLY A 87 -12.60 -18.55 -7.99
#